data_AF-A0A2K8SRG2-F1
#
_entry.id   AF-A0A2K8SRG2-F1
#
_cell.length_a   1.000
_cell.length_b   1.000
_cell.length_c   1.000
_cell.angle_alpha   90.00
_cell.angle_beta   90.00
_cell.angle_gamma   90.00
#
_symmetry.space_group_name_H-M   'P 1'
#
loop_
_entity.id
_entity.type
_entity.pdbx_description
1 polymer ?
#
loop_
_entity_poly.entity_id
_entity_poly.type
_entity_poly.pdbx_seq_one_letter_code
_entity_poly.pdbx_strand_id
1 'polypeptide(L)'
;MNSGIRLILDNLSVSFTKFLDPKFPRARAIDGGKLEYSAAGCSIGDGPVFEQPHLWTFSVYCSEDDMRILGAMYHESDTRRRQLPQLNTELTLIDKVREYQERAPRTRVIAPGTSEVMVGASHVSYFAQFHVWFVAEPEFDKAGDKRIAHLSFQETEKFAV
;
A
#
# COMPACT_ATOMS: atom_id res chain seq x y z
N MET A 1 -17.07 -11.48 -8.18
CA MET A 1 -15.73 -10.96 -8.53
C MET A 1 -14.70 -11.74 -7.73
N ASN A 2 -13.52 -12.00 -8.29
CA ASN A 2 -12.42 -12.61 -7.51
C ASN A 2 -11.81 -11.53 -6.61
N SER A 3 -11.86 -11.76 -5.30
CA SER A 3 -11.18 -10.95 -4.29
C SER A 3 -9.71 -11.36 -4.20
N GLY A 4 -8.80 -10.39 -4.18
CA GLY A 4 -7.36 -10.62 -4.23
C GLY A 4 -6.57 -9.32 -4.28
N ILE A 5 -5.25 -9.46 -4.25
CA ILE A 5 -4.30 -8.35 -4.38
C ILE A 5 -3.67 -8.43 -5.77
N ARG A 6 -3.56 -7.31 -6.47
CA ARG A 6 -2.84 -7.23 -7.75
C ARG A 6 -1.74 -6.18 -7.70
N LEU A 7 -0.55 -6.57 -8.16
CA LEU A 7 0.58 -5.68 -8.37
C LEU A 7 0.79 -5.49 -9.87
N ILE A 8 1.05 -4.25 -10.30
CA ILE A 8 1.29 -3.90 -11.72
C ILE A 8 2.45 -2.90 -11.82
N LEU A 9 3.48 -3.25 -12.61
CA LEU A 9 4.56 -2.38 -13.06
C LEU A 9 4.73 -2.59 -14.56
N ASP A 10 4.32 -1.60 -15.36
CA ASP A 10 4.29 -1.66 -16.83
C ASP A 10 3.66 -2.96 -17.40
N ASN A 11 4.47 -3.85 -17.97
CA ASN A 11 4.06 -5.15 -18.52
C ASN A 11 4.15 -6.31 -17.52
N LEU A 12 4.78 -6.12 -16.36
CA LEU A 12 4.83 -7.08 -15.27
C LEU A 12 3.59 -6.92 -14.40
N SER A 13 2.78 -7.98 -14.28
CA SER A 13 1.69 -8.00 -13.31
C SER A 13 1.52 -9.37 -12.68
N VAL A 14 1.34 -9.38 -11.37
CA VAL A 14 1.08 -10.58 -10.56
C VAL A 14 -0.19 -10.39 -9.76
N SER A 15 -1.00 -11.44 -9.66
CA SER A 15 -2.33 -11.40 -9.02
C SER A 15 -2.47 -12.52 -8.00
N PHE A 16 -2.49 -12.16 -6.72
CA PHE A 16 -2.60 -13.10 -5.61
C PHE A 16 -4.06 -13.32 -5.23
N THR A 17 -4.51 -14.58 -5.30
CA THR A 17 -5.83 -14.98 -4.81
C THR A 17 -5.75 -15.39 -3.34
N LYS A 18 -6.35 -14.56 -2.50
CA LYS A 18 -6.73 -14.79 -1.09
C LYS A 18 -5.90 -15.83 -0.31
N PHE A 19 -4.83 -15.38 0.34
CA PHE A 19 -4.28 -15.99 1.56
C PHE A 19 -4.05 -14.90 2.63
N LEU A 20 -4.09 -15.28 3.91
CA LEU A 20 -4.13 -14.34 5.04
C LEU A 20 -3.50 -15.00 6.27
N ASP A 21 -2.47 -14.38 6.84
CA ASP A 21 -1.95 -14.63 8.19
C ASP A 21 -1.30 -13.33 8.72
N PRO A 22 -1.17 -13.05 10.04
CA PRO A 22 -1.91 -11.93 10.61
C PRO A 22 -0.93 -10.91 11.21
N LYS A 23 -0.22 -10.19 10.35
CA LYS A 23 0.66 -9.08 10.78
C LYS A 23 0.26 -7.79 10.07
N PHE A 24 -0.85 -7.21 10.53
CA PHE A 24 -1.19 -5.83 10.23
C PHE A 24 -0.19 -4.88 10.92
N PRO A 25 0.51 -4.01 10.19
CA PRO A 25 0.95 -2.74 10.76
C PRO A 25 -0.31 -1.96 11.18
N ARG A 26 -0.22 -1.25 12.30
CA ARG A 26 -1.36 -0.55 12.90
C ARG A 26 -1.83 0.58 12.00
N ALA A 27 -3.16 0.73 11.87
CA ALA A 27 -3.72 2.00 11.46
C ALA A 27 -3.31 3.10 12.46
N ARG A 28 -2.93 4.26 11.92
CA ARG A 28 -3.18 5.55 12.56
C ARG A 28 -3.82 6.46 11.52
N ALA A 29 -5.15 6.51 11.54
CA ALA A 29 -5.77 7.81 11.37
C ALA A 29 -5.27 8.66 12.55
N ILE A 30 -4.58 9.77 12.25
CA ILE A 30 -4.38 10.80 13.26
C ILE A 30 -5.60 11.71 13.12
N ASP A 31 -6.43 11.77 14.15
CA ASP A 31 -7.40 12.86 14.29
C ASP A 31 -6.64 14.15 14.63
N GLY A 32 -7.11 15.29 14.12
CA GLY A 32 -6.28 16.46 13.82
C GLY A 32 -5.25 16.97 14.86
N GLY A 33 -4.01 17.29 14.44
CA GLY A 33 -2.93 17.93 15.23
C GLY A 33 -2.11 19.06 14.53
N LYS A 34 -1.93 20.25 15.17
CA LYS A 34 -1.21 21.50 14.79
C LYS A 34 0.01 21.54 15.71
N LEU A 35 1.20 21.35 15.19
CA LEU A 35 2.35 21.23 16.09
C LEU A 35 2.67 22.53 16.86
N GLU A 36 2.54 22.48 18.19
CA GLU A 36 3.09 23.43 19.14
C GLU A 36 4.33 22.82 19.82
N TYR A 37 5.22 23.66 20.37
CA TYR A 37 6.43 23.20 21.05
C TYR A 37 6.45 23.72 22.49
N SER A 38 6.77 22.85 23.44
CA SER A 38 6.97 23.24 24.84
C SER A 38 8.25 24.07 25.00
N ALA A 39 8.33 24.87 26.07
CA ALA A 39 9.52 25.65 26.40
C ALA A 39 10.79 24.80 26.66
N ALA A 40 10.64 23.47 26.77
CA ALA A 40 11.74 22.51 26.90
C ALA A 40 12.09 21.80 25.57
N GLY A 41 11.46 22.17 24.44
CA GLY A 41 11.75 21.65 23.11
C GLY A 41 10.99 20.37 22.72
N CYS A 42 10.00 19.93 23.49
CA CYS A 42 9.15 18.77 23.13
C CYS A 42 7.95 19.21 22.28
N SER A 43 7.59 18.44 21.25
CA SER A 43 6.43 18.70 20.38
C SER A 43 5.09 18.20 20.97
N ILE A 44 4.01 18.93 20.68
CA ILE A 44 2.59 18.78 21.09
C ILE A 44 1.70 19.20 19.88
N GLY A 45 0.37 18.94 19.74
CA GLY A 45 -0.44 19.71 18.75
C GLY A 45 -1.89 19.34 18.30
N ASP A 46 -2.74 20.37 17.99
CA ASP A 46 -4.19 20.45 17.48
C ASP A 46 -4.64 20.97 16.04
N GLY A 47 -4.79 20.21 14.92
CA GLY A 47 -4.62 20.74 13.49
C GLY A 47 -4.66 19.79 12.24
N PRO A 48 -4.05 20.08 11.05
CA PRO A 48 -4.21 19.25 9.83
C PRO A 48 -3.17 18.13 9.66
N VAL A 49 -3.67 16.91 9.56
CA VAL A 49 -2.87 15.68 9.47
C VAL A 49 -2.47 15.41 8.02
N PHE A 50 -1.17 15.50 7.74
CA PHE A 50 -0.58 14.67 6.70
C PHE A 50 -0.66 13.23 7.20
N GLU A 51 -1.48 12.40 6.57
CA GLU A 51 -1.37 10.96 6.77
C GLU A 51 0.04 10.54 6.38
N GLN A 52 0.77 9.94 7.32
CA GLN A 52 2.12 9.45 7.03
C GLN A 52 2.03 8.40 5.91
N PRO A 53 2.95 8.40 4.92
CA PRO A 53 2.91 7.47 3.79
C PRO A 53 2.64 6.05 4.25
N HIS A 54 1.52 5.46 3.80
CA HIS A 54 1.06 4.21 4.36
C HIS A 54 2.05 3.08 4.08
N LEU A 55 2.34 2.26 5.10
CA LEU A 55 3.21 1.10 4.99
C LEU A 55 2.37 -0.18 4.97
N TRP A 56 2.35 -0.87 3.85
CA TRP A 56 1.74 -2.19 3.74
C TRP A 56 2.81 -3.26 3.93
N THR A 57 2.55 -4.20 4.84
CA THR A 57 3.28 -5.47 4.87
C THR A 57 2.28 -6.61 4.78
N PHE A 58 2.48 -7.54 3.85
CA PHE A 58 1.62 -8.71 3.73
C PHE A 58 2.41 -9.95 3.29
N SER A 59 1.81 -11.12 3.50
CA SER A 59 2.39 -12.41 3.19
C SER A 59 1.43 -13.20 2.31
N VAL A 60 1.90 -13.69 1.15
CA VAL A 60 1.06 -14.39 0.16
C VAL A 60 1.71 -15.68 -0.28
N TYR A 61 0.90 -16.71 -0.58
CA TYR A 61 1.41 -17.87 -1.31
C TYR A 61 1.71 -17.48 -2.77
N CYS A 62 2.84 -17.97 -3.27
CA CYS A 62 3.32 -17.70 -4.62
C CYS A 62 3.79 -18.99 -5.31
N SER A 63 3.60 -19.07 -6.63
CA SER A 63 4.27 -20.05 -7.49
C SER A 63 5.72 -19.62 -7.78
N GLU A 64 6.54 -20.50 -8.36
CA GLU A 64 7.90 -20.12 -8.78
C GLU A 64 7.90 -19.01 -9.84
N ASP A 65 6.89 -18.95 -10.70
CA ASP A 65 6.77 -17.89 -11.70
C ASP A 65 6.36 -16.56 -11.07
N ASP A 66 5.47 -16.56 -10.06
CA ASP A 66 5.17 -15.37 -9.26
C ASP A 66 6.42 -14.84 -8.55
N MET A 67 7.28 -15.74 -8.03
CA MET A 67 8.56 -15.35 -7.41
C MET A 67 9.50 -14.68 -8.41
N ARG A 68 9.63 -15.23 -9.63
CA ARG A 68 10.43 -14.63 -10.71
C ARG A 68 9.91 -13.25 -11.10
N ILE A 69 8.58 -13.10 -11.23
CA ILE A 69 7.94 -11.83 -11.56
C ILE A 69 8.16 -10.81 -10.43
N LEU A 70 7.98 -11.20 -9.16
CA LEU A 70 8.23 -10.33 -8.00
C LEU A 70 9.68 -9.84 -7.93
N GLY A 71 10.67 -10.73 -8.17
CA GLY A 71 12.08 -10.35 -8.22
C GLY A 71 12.40 -9.38 -9.37
N ALA A 72 11.85 -9.62 -10.56
CA ALA A 72 11.98 -8.71 -11.69
C ALA A 72 11.36 -7.32 -11.40
N MET A 73 10.15 -7.28 -10.83
CA MET A 73 9.46 -6.05 -10.45
C MET A 73 10.23 -5.27 -9.37
N TYR A 74 10.84 -5.95 -8.41
CA TYR A 74 11.71 -5.31 -7.42
C TYR A 74 12.96 -4.71 -8.05
N HIS A 75 13.73 -5.49 -8.84
CA HIS A 75 14.95 -5.00 -9.48
C HIS A 75 14.68 -3.84 -10.44
N GLU A 76 13.57 -3.89 -11.19
CA GLU A 76 13.16 -2.82 -12.07
C GLU A 76 12.74 -1.56 -11.30
N SER A 77 11.90 -1.71 -10.27
CA SER A 77 11.50 -0.60 -9.39
C SER A 77 12.72 0.07 -8.73
N ASP A 78 13.64 -0.71 -8.14
CA ASP A 78 14.83 -0.18 -7.47
C ASP A 78 15.85 0.44 -8.45
N THR A 79 16.05 -0.17 -9.63
CA THR A 79 16.90 0.41 -10.68
C THR A 79 16.38 1.78 -11.11
N ARG A 80 15.07 1.88 -11.39
CA ARG A 80 14.43 3.15 -11.79
C ARG A 80 14.43 4.18 -10.66
N ARG A 81 14.15 3.77 -9.41
CA ARG A 81 14.24 4.60 -8.19
C ARG A 81 15.60 5.28 -8.03
N ARG A 82 16.68 4.54 -8.30
CA ARG A 82 18.07 5.04 -8.23
C ARG A 82 18.43 5.97 -9.39
N GLN A 83 17.89 5.71 -10.58
CA GLN A 83 18.19 6.49 -11.79
C GLN A 83 17.42 7.82 -11.85
N LEU A 84 16.15 7.84 -11.44
CA LEU A 84 15.23 8.96 -11.68
C LEU A 84 14.31 9.21 -10.47
N PRO A 85 14.79 9.88 -9.40
CA PRO A 85 14.00 10.14 -8.18
C PRO A 85 12.72 10.96 -8.41
N GLN A 86 12.60 11.65 -9.54
CA GLN A 86 11.50 12.57 -9.87
C GLN A 86 10.49 11.98 -10.87
N LEU A 87 10.77 10.82 -11.47
CA LEU A 87 9.81 10.16 -12.37
C LEU A 87 9.00 9.14 -11.58
N ASN A 88 7.76 9.54 -11.29
CA ASN A 88 6.68 8.80 -10.61
C ASN A 88 6.41 7.42 -11.26
N THR A 89 7.33 6.48 -11.05
CA THR A 89 7.30 5.14 -11.60
C THR A 89 6.86 4.18 -10.51
N GLU A 90 5.56 4.24 -10.24
CA GLU A 90 4.97 3.70 -9.03
C GLU A 90 4.42 2.31 -9.32
N LEU A 91 4.73 1.36 -8.45
CA LEU A 91 4.04 0.09 -8.46
C LEU A 91 2.57 0.36 -8.13
N THR A 92 1.66 -0.11 -8.97
CA THR A 92 0.23 -0.01 -8.68
C THR A 92 -0.19 -1.22 -7.84
N LEU A 93 -0.57 -0.98 -6.58
CA LEU A 93 -1.12 -1.95 -5.65
C LEU A 93 -2.65 -1.81 -5.63
N ILE A 94 -3.36 -2.83 -6.09
CA ILE A 94 -4.83 -2.88 -6.03
C ILE A 94 -5.22 -3.89 -4.94
N ASP A 95 -5.84 -3.41 -3.86
CA ASP A 95 -6.37 -4.25 -2.78
C ASP A 95 -7.88 -4.43 -2.96
N LYS A 96 -8.32 -5.67 -3.23
CA LYS A 96 -9.74 -6.09 -3.23
C LYS A 96 -10.05 -7.12 -2.14
N VAL A 97 -9.24 -7.18 -1.09
CA VAL A 97 -9.38 -8.07 0.07
C VAL A 97 -9.96 -7.31 1.25
N ARG A 98 -9.52 -6.06 1.48
CA ARG A 98 -10.02 -5.20 2.56
C ARG A 98 -10.44 -3.84 2.04
N GLU A 99 -11.58 -3.34 2.51
CA GLU A 99 -11.99 -1.96 2.26
C GLU A 99 -11.14 -1.00 3.10
N TYR A 100 -10.65 0.04 2.44
CA TYR A 100 -10.06 1.22 3.07
C TYR A 100 -11.18 2.15 3.52
N GLN A 101 -11.00 2.79 4.68
CA GLN A 101 -11.97 3.70 5.29
C GLN A 101 -11.32 5.01 5.69
N GLU A 102 -11.91 6.11 5.26
CA GLU A 102 -11.47 7.46 5.56
C GLU A 102 -12.65 8.43 5.66
N ARG A 103 -12.36 9.67 6.03
CA ARG A 103 -13.35 10.76 6.05
C ARG A 103 -13.62 11.25 4.63
N ALA A 104 -14.87 11.54 4.31
CA ALA A 104 -15.25 12.12 3.02
C ALA A 104 -14.73 13.59 2.88
N PRO A 105 -14.29 14.01 1.67
CA PRO A 105 -14.19 13.24 0.43
C PRO A 105 -12.98 12.28 0.44
N ARG A 106 -13.09 11.15 -0.27
CA ARG A 106 -11.97 10.21 -0.44
C ARG A 106 -10.72 10.88 -1.03
N THR A 107 -9.55 10.40 -0.62
CA THR A 107 -8.25 10.88 -1.09
C THR A 107 -7.59 9.97 -2.12
N ARG A 108 -7.91 8.67 -2.16
CA ARG A 108 -7.30 7.71 -3.10
C ARG A 108 -8.26 7.26 -4.23
N VAL A 109 -7.66 6.59 -5.21
CA VAL A 109 -8.36 6.02 -6.37
C VAL A 109 -9.10 4.75 -5.96
N ILE A 110 -10.35 4.60 -6.41
CA ILE A 110 -11.14 3.39 -6.19
C ILE A 110 -10.59 2.26 -7.07
N ALA A 111 -10.46 1.05 -6.52
CA ALA A 111 -10.03 -0.13 -7.24
C ALA A 111 -10.93 -0.39 -8.47
N PRO A 112 -10.36 -0.76 -9.65
CA PRO A 112 -11.15 -0.87 -10.87
C PRO A 112 -12.35 -1.83 -10.76
N GLY A 113 -13.57 -1.34 -11.01
CA GLY A 113 -14.79 -2.13 -10.94
C GLY A 113 -15.38 -2.33 -9.54
N THR A 114 -14.95 -1.56 -8.54
CA THR A 114 -15.64 -1.41 -7.25
C THR A 114 -16.20 0.01 -7.10
N SER A 115 -16.99 0.28 -6.06
CA SER A 115 -17.59 1.58 -5.76
C SER A 115 -17.30 2.00 -4.32
N GLU A 116 -17.40 3.30 -4.04
CA GLU A 116 -17.45 3.81 -2.67
C GLU A 116 -18.84 3.66 -2.05
N VAL A 117 -18.87 3.49 -0.72
CA VAL A 117 -20.09 3.41 0.09
C VAL A 117 -19.96 4.39 1.26
N MET A 118 -20.97 5.24 1.47
CA MET A 118 -21.03 6.12 2.63
C MET A 118 -21.25 5.30 3.91
N VAL A 119 -20.40 5.50 4.90
CA VAL A 119 -20.51 4.91 6.25
C VAL A 119 -20.87 6.02 7.22
N GLY A 120 -22.13 6.04 7.65
CA GLY A 120 -22.69 7.13 8.44
C GLY A 120 -22.72 8.45 7.67
N ALA A 121 -22.55 9.57 8.37
CA ALA A 121 -22.71 10.92 7.81
C ALA A 121 -21.43 11.52 7.19
N SER A 122 -20.25 10.95 7.47
CA SER A 122 -18.95 11.63 7.22
C SER A 122 -17.81 10.75 6.73
N HIS A 123 -18.00 9.42 6.63
CA HIS A 123 -16.95 8.49 6.21
C HIS A 123 -17.34 7.76 4.93
N VAL A 124 -16.33 7.29 4.20
CA VAL A 124 -16.46 6.44 3.01
C VAL A 124 -15.68 5.14 3.23
N SER A 125 -16.23 4.04 2.73
CA SER A 125 -15.59 2.71 2.67
C SER A 125 -15.50 2.27 1.22
N TYR A 126 -14.31 1.87 0.77
CA TYR A 126 -14.08 1.43 -0.61
C TYR A 126 -12.83 0.56 -0.74
N PHE A 127 -12.80 -0.32 -1.74
CA PHE A 127 -11.55 -0.98 -2.13
C PHE A 127 -10.66 0.01 -2.87
N ALA A 128 -9.42 0.16 -2.43
CA ALA A 128 -8.52 1.22 -2.90
C ALA A 128 -7.43 0.71 -3.85
N GLN A 129 -6.98 1.62 -4.71
CA GLN A 129 -5.76 1.49 -5.49
C GLN A 129 -4.73 2.47 -4.94
N PHE A 130 -3.53 1.96 -4.66
CA PHE A 130 -2.40 2.71 -4.13
C PHE A 130 -1.26 2.73 -5.13
N HIS A 131 -0.50 3.82 -5.09
CA HIS A 131 0.78 3.96 -5.78
C HIS A 131 1.88 3.74 -4.73
N VAL A 132 2.79 2.79 -4.97
CA VAL A 132 3.74 2.35 -3.94
C VAL A 132 5.16 2.11 -4.47
N TRP A 133 6.14 2.11 -3.57
CA TRP A 133 7.48 1.54 -3.78
C TRP A 133 7.64 0.25 -2.97
N PHE A 134 8.53 -0.64 -3.40
CA PHE A 134 9.10 -1.66 -2.51
C PHE A 134 9.97 -1.00 -1.43
N VAL A 135 9.76 -1.36 -0.17
CA VAL A 135 10.61 -0.94 0.97
C VAL A 135 11.86 -1.82 1.08
N ALA A 136 11.71 -3.10 0.75
CA ALA A 136 12.75 -4.11 0.77
C ALA A 136 12.54 -5.11 -0.38
N GLU A 137 13.56 -5.92 -0.65
CA GLU A 137 13.48 -7.06 -1.56
C GLU A 137 12.44 -8.09 -1.06
N PRO A 138 11.67 -8.75 -1.94
CA PRO A 138 10.79 -9.85 -1.56
C PRO A 138 11.52 -10.98 -0.83
N GLU A 139 11.11 -11.28 0.40
CA GLU A 139 11.63 -12.44 1.15
C GLU A 139 10.78 -13.68 0.85
N PHE A 140 11.41 -14.85 0.67
CA PHE A 140 10.72 -16.06 0.23
C PHE A 140 10.95 -17.25 1.18
N ASP A 141 9.94 -17.58 1.96
CA ASP A 141 9.96 -18.69 2.92
C ASP A 141 9.38 -19.99 2.35
N LYS A 142 9.93 -21.13 2.83
CA LYS A 142 9.45 -22.47 2.48
C LYS A 142 8.45 -22.98 3.53
N ALA A 143 7.17 -23.02 3.17
CA ALA A 143 6.10 -23.56 4.00
C ALA A 143 5.65 -24.92 3.46
N GLY A 144 6.47 -25.95 3.71
CA GLY A 144 6.32 -27.27 3.10
C GLY A 144 6.45 -27.19 1.57
N ASP A 145 5.48 -27.74 0.86
CA ASP A 145 5.41 -27.70 -0.61
C ASP A 145 5.07 -26.30 -1.16
N LYS A 146 4.64 -25.37 -0.30
CA LYS A 146 4.30 -23.99 -0.69
C LYS A 146 5.48 -23.03 -0.49
N ARG A 147 5.44 -21.92 -1.20
CA ARG A 147 6.32 -20.75 -1.00
C ARG A 147 5.48 -19.58 -0.52
N ILE A 148 5.96 -18.89 0.50
CA ILE A 148 5.36 -17.66 1.01
C ILE A 148 6.28 -16.51 0.61
N ALA A 149 5.75 -15.51 -0.08
CA ALA A 149 6.43 -14.24 -0.30
C ALA A 149 6.00 -13.25 0.78
N HIS A 150 6.97 -12.65 1.47
CA HIS A 150 6.76 -11.53 2.39
C HIS A 150 7.13 -10.23 1.66
N LEU A 151 6.17 -9.32 1.57
CA LEU A 151 6.26 -8.11 0.76
C LEU A 151 6.00 -6.88 1.63
N SER A 152 6.82 -5.85 1.44
CA SER A 152 6.74 -4.58 2.17
C SER A 152 6.73 -3.40 1.20
N PHE A 153 5.72 -2.54 1.29
CA PHE A 153 5.46 -1.41 0.39
C PHE A 153 5.22 -0.11 1.14
N GLN A 154 5.59 1.01 0.53
CA GLN A 154 5.35 2.36 1.04
C GLN A 154 4.60 3.20 0.02
N GLU A 155 3.57 3.94 0.44
CA GLU A 155 2.78 4.85 -0.39
C GLU A 155 3.67 5.95 -0.99
N THR A 156 3.43 6.29 -2.26
CA THR A 156 4.13 7.39 -2.92
C THR A 156 3.39 8.70 -2.67
N GLU A 157 4.12 9.77 -2.39
CA GLU A 157 3.54 11.12 -2.31
C GLU A 157 3.27 11.66 -3.72
N LYS A 158 2.27 11.07 -4.39
CA LYS A 158 1.71 11.67 -5.59
C LYS A 158 0.68 12.70 -5.18
N PHE A 159 1.06 13.97 -5.25
CA PHE A 159 0.10 15.07 -5.31
C PHE A 159 -0.85 14.79 -6.48
N ALA A 160 -2.13 14.58 -6.20
CA ALA A 160 -3.15 14.58 -7.22
C ALA A 160 -3.18 15.98 -7.86
N VAL A 161 -2.91 16.02 -9.16
CA VAL A 161 -3.03 17.22 -10.02
C VAL A 161 -4.35 17.15 -10.77
#